data_AF-A0A1H5D0Q8-F1
#
_entry.id   AF-A0A1H5D0Q8-F1
#
_cell.length_a   1.000
_cell.length_b   1.000
_cell.length_c   1.000
_cell.angle_alpha   90.00
_cell.angle_beta   90.00
_cell.angle_gamma   90.00
#
_symmetry.space_group_name_H-M   'P 1'
#
loop_
_entity.id
_entity.type
_entity.pdbx_description
1 polymer ?
#
loop_
_entity_poly.entity_id
_entity_poly.type
_entity_poly.pdbx_seq_one_letter_code
_entity_poly.pdbx_strand_id
1 'polypeptide(L)'
;MPDWMAVPLDYEEYGRGSETFVASDATFDAGSIKKNTSPANPERQEHFLRQLRNIAWHLGTDEIPVFLSFNGKQLRMDKGCLGHAVAAGAIEAPKDGPRGHVVTVTLLQQLDHRSNEEDSSLRKFKADYRTYVLANYNRFDVTRQSGGDKACYFKATDFPTYMRLVHSFARSTVALVCEGRWKDVALAALVDLPDSVRIERHDKTVHLVTRTLPVDIASPVETQRDAIDAAMQAAVSLLPYAEQVRTASNQQSP
;
A
#
# COMPACT_ATOMS: atom_id res chain seq x y z
N MET A 1 6.32 -29.91 5.08
CA MET A 1 6.46 -28.54 4.56
C MET A 1 5.17 -27.78 4.83
N PRO A 2 5.25 -26.47 5.12
CA PRO A 2 4.06 -25.63 5.24
C PRO A 2 3.40 -25.43 3.87
N ASP A 3 2.09 -25.24 3.86
CA ASP A 3 1.34 -24.92 2.66
C ASP A 3 1.33 -23.39 2.49
N TRP A 4 1.91 -22.89 1.40
CA TRP A 4 2.10 -21.45 1.14
C TRP A 4 0.88 -20.85 0.43
N MET A 5 0.28 -19.81 1.01
CA MET A 5 -0.82 -19.08 0.37
C MET A 5 -0.28 -17.92 -0.47
N ALA A 6 -0.59 -17.91 -1.76
CA ALA A 6 -0.28 -16.77 -2.63
C ALA A 6 -1.14 -15.55 -2.23
N VAL A 7 -0.47 -14.43 -2.03
CA VAL A 7 -1.12 -13.13 -1.82
C VAL A 7 -0.58 -12.19 -2.90
N PRO A 8 -1.42 -11.68 -3.82
CA PRO A 8 -0.99 -10.76 -4.86
C PRO A 8 -0.85 -9.34 -4.31
N LEU A 9 -0.06 -9.22 -3.25
CA LEU A 9 0.40 -7.97 -2.65
C LEU A 9 1.93 -7.95 -2.70
N ASP A 10 2.50 -6.77 -2.89
CA ASP A 10 3.90 -6.56 -2.57
C ASP A 10 4.07 -6.54 -1.05
N TYR A 11 5.03 -7.31 -0.54
CA TYR A 11 5.38 -7.21 0.87
C TYR A 11 6.16 -5.91 1.10
N GLU A 12 5.61 -5.03 1.93
CA GLU A 12 6.32 -3.86 2.44
C GLU A 12 7.22 -4.30 3.60
N GLU A 13 8.52 -4.35 3.36
CA GLU A 13 9.51 -4.64 4.40
C GLU A 13 9.49 -3.54 5.48
N TYR A 14 9.73 -3.93 6.73
CA TYR A 14 9.88 -2.99 7.84
C TYR A 14 11.15 -2.15 7.70
N GLY A 15 12.25 -2.76 7.22
CA GLY A 15 13.47 -2.07 6.81
C GLY A 15 14.30 -1.48 7.95
N ARG A 16 13.92 -1.67 9.21
CA ARG A 16 14.61 -1.15 10.41
C ARG A 16 14.87 -2.26 11.43
N GLY A 17 15.74 -3.20 11.10
CA GLY A 17 16.12 -4.32 11.96
C GLY A 17 15.46 -5.63 11.56
N SER A 18 14.98 -6.43 12.52
CA SER A 18 14.35 -7.72 12.23
C SER A 18 12.98 -7.53 11.56
N GLU A 19 12.76 -8.20 10.44
CA GLU A 19 11.50 -8.14 9.68
C GLU A 19 10.31 -8.76 10.43
N THR A 20 9.10 -8.35 10.07
CA THR A 20 7.84 -8.84 10.66
C THR A 20 7.32 -10.10 9.97
N PHE A 21 7.72 -10.30 8.71
CA PHE A 21 7.60 -11.55 7.98
C PHE A 21 8.99 -11.98 7.52
N VAL A 22 9.36 -13.23 7.82
CA VAL A 22 10.72 -13.74 7.66
C VAL A 22 10.78 -14.81 6.58
N ALA A 23 11.83 -14.81 5.77
CA ALA A 23 12.09 -15.85 4.77
C ALA A 23 12.54 -17.13 5.48
N SER A 24 11.59 -18.02 5.77
CA SER A 24 11.80 -19.23 6.54
C SER A 24 10.69 -20.24 6.25
N ASP A 25 11.06 -21.50 6.02
CA ASP A 25 10.16 -22.65 5.88
C ASP A 25 9.91 -23.39 7.21
N ALA A 26 10.70 -23.08 8.24
CA ALA A 26 10.52 -23.62 9.58
C ALA A 26 9.11 -23.36 10.14
N THR A 27 8.47 -24.43 10.61
CA THR A 27 7.18 -24.38 11.28
C THR A 27 7.34 -24.14 12.78
N PHE A 28 6.24 -23.79 13.45
CA PHE A 28 6.20 -23.65 14.91
C PHE A 28 4.82 -24.04 15.43
N ASP A 29 4.79 -24.70 16.59
CA ASP A 29 3.57 -25.01 17.31
C ASP A 29 3.07 -23.81 18.14
N ALA A 30 1.79 -23.81 18.47
CA ALA A 30 1.11 -22.78 19.25
C ALA A 30 1.74 -22.61 20.64
N GLY A 31 2.08 -23.71 21.32
CA GLY A 31 2.68 -23.70 22.66
C GLY A 31 4.07 -23.05 22.70
N SER A 32 4.73 -22.95 21.56
CA SER A 32 6.02 -22.33 21.41
C SER A 32 5.93 -20.79 21.43
N ILE A 33 4.75 -20.20 21.19
CA ILE A 33 4.51 -18.74 21.19
C ILE A 33 4.39 -18.25 22.65
N LYS A 34 5.53 -17.98 23.28
CA LYS A 34 5.63 -17.69 24.73
C LYS A 34 5.69 -16.20 25.11
N LYS A 35 5.53 -15.28 24.15
CA LYS A 35 5.69 -13.85 24.44
C LYS A 35 4.40 -13.26 25.01
N ASN A 36 4.43 -12.97 26.31
CA ASN A 36 3.32 -12.34 27.04
C ASN A 36 3.67 -10.92 27.52
N THR A 37 4.78 -10.36 27.03
CA THR A 37 5.26 -9.03 27.41
C THR A 37 4.91 -7.99 26.36
N SER A 38 4.88 -6.71 26.76
CA SER A 38 4.79 -5.60 25.81
C SER A 38 5.89 -5.69 24.73
N PRO A 39 5.59 -5.26 23.49
CA PRO A 39 6.57 -5.27 22.41
C PRO A 39 7.76 -4.36 22.75
N ALA A 40 8.97 -4.89 22.66
CA ALA A 40 10.19 -4.11 22.85
C ALA A 40 10.36 -2.99 21.80
N ASN A 41 9.73 -3.17 20.63
CA ASN A 41 9.67 -2.18 19.56
C ASN A 41 8.19 -2.00 19.13
N PRO A 42 7.51 -0.95 19.63
CA PRO A 42 6.11 -0.67 19.30
C PRO A 42 5.89 -0.40 17.81
N GLU A 43 6.78 0.32 17.13
CA GLU A 43 6.65 0.64 15.70
C GLU A 43 6.67 -0.63 14.83
N ARG A 44 7.57 -1.57 15.16
CA ARG A 44 7.64 -2.87 14.49
C ARG A 44 6.34 -3.66 14.67
N GLN A 45 5.77 -3.63 15.88
CA GLN A 45 4.52 -4.31 16.17
C GLN A 45 3.34 -3.68 15.43
N GLU A 46 3.28 -2.35 15.39
CA GLU A 46 2.26 -1.63 14.63
C GLU A 46 2.33 -1.93 13.13
N HIS A 47 3.56 -1.93 12.57
CA HIS A 47 3.77 -2.33 11.19
C HIS A 47 3.29 -3.76 10.92
N PHE A 48 3.59 -4.72 11.81
CA PHE A 48 3.07 -6.10 11.69
C PHE A 48 1.55 -6.15 11.68
N LEU A 49 0.88 -5.47 12.62
CA LEU A 49 -0.59 -5.44 12.68
C LEU A 49 -1.20 -4.78 11.44
N ARG A 50 -0.58 -3.73 10.90
CA ARG A 50 -0.99 -3.12 9.63
C ARG A 50 -0.91 -4.11 8.47
N GLN A 51 0.18 -4.87 8.36
CA GLN A 51 0.33 -5.91 7.34
C GLN A 51 -0.75 -7.00 7.48
N LEU A 52 -1.03 -7.48 8.70
CA LEU A 52 -2.11 -8.45 8.92
C LEU A 52 -3.47 -7.93 8.42
N ARG A 53 -3.83 -6.69 8.77
CA ARG A 53 -5.08 -6.07 8.30
C ARG A 53 -5.14 -5.94 6.78
N ASN A 54 -4.03 -5.57 6.13
CA ASN A 54 -3.94 -5.47 4.68
C ASN A 54 -4.17 -6.84 4.02
N ILE A 55 -3.57 -7.90 4.57
CA ILE A 55 -3.73 -9.27 4.07
C ILE A 55 -5.16 -9.75 4.29
N ALA A 56 -5.72 -9.61 5.49
CA ALA A 56 -7.10 -9.99 5.80
C ALA A 56 -8.10 -9.30 4.85
N TRP A 57 -7.93 -8.00 4.64
CA TRP A 57 -8.75 -7.25 3.70
C TRP A 57 -8.65 -7.81 2.27
N HIS A 58 -7.43 -8.10 1.82
CA HIS A 58 -7.19 -8.61 0.48
C HIS A 58 -7.79 -10.00 0.28
N LEU A 59 -7.70 -10.87 1.28
CA LEU A 59 -8.26 -12.22 1.25
C LEU A 59 -9.77 -12.24 1.53
N GLY A 60 -10.35 -11.14 2.03
CA GLY A 60 -11.75 -11.05 2.42
C GLY A 60 -12.10 -11.90 3.65
N THR A 61 -11.13 -12.15 4.53
CA THR A 61 -11.27 -12.99 5.73
C THR A 61 -10.43 -12.47 6.88
N ASP A 62 -10.92 -12.63 8.11
CA ASP A 62 -10.17 -12.33 9.34
C ASP A 62 -9.20 -13.48 9.70
N GLU A 63 -9.32 -14.65 9.05
CA GLU A 63 -8.42 -15.79 9.19
C GLU A 63 -7.27 -15.70 8.17
N ILE A 64 -6.08 -15.38 8.65
CA ILE A 64 -4.90 -15.09 7.83
C ILE A 64 -3.93 -16.28 7.86
N PRO A 65 -3.47 -16.81 6.71
CA PRO A 65 -2.44 -17.83 6.66
C PRO A 65 -1.10 -17.32 7.21
N VAL A 66 -0.42 -18.12 8.03
CA VAL A 66 0.89 -17.78 8.59
C VAL A 66 2.01 -17.80 7.55
N PHE A 67 1.88 -18.65 6.54
CA PHE A 67 2.86 -18.87 5.47
C PHE A 67 2.34 -18.27 4.17
N LEU A 68 2.95 -17.18 3.72
CA LEU A 68 2.49 -16.38 2.61
C LEU A 68 3.54 -16.33 1.49
N SER A 69 3.07 -16.33 0.25
CA SER A 69 3.89 -16.08 -0.94
C SER A 69 3.50 -14.72 -1.53
N PHE A 70 4.35 -13.71 -1.28
CA PHE A 70 4.19 -12.36 -1.82
C PHE A 70 4.95 -12.26 -3.13
N ASN A 71 4.25 -12.27 -4.26
CA ASN A 71 4.86 -12.19 -5.59
C ASN A 71 6.03 -13.17 -5.80
N GLY A 72 5.88 -14.41 -5.31
CA GLY A 72 6.88 -15.48 -5.40
C GLY A 72 7.88 -15.53 -4.24
N LYS A 73 7.91 -14.53 -3.35
CA LYS A 73 8.73 -14.54 -2.13
C LYS A 73 7.96 -15.22 -1.00
N GLN A 74 8.46 -16.38 -0.56
CA GLN A 74 7.91 -17.14 0.55
C GLN A 74 8.35 -16.55 1.89
N LEU A 75 7.39 -16.02 2.66
CA LEU A 75 7.60 -15.38 3.95
C LEU A 75 6.60 -15.90 4.99
N ARG A 76 7.08 -16.29 6.17
CA ARG A 76 6.22 -16.64 7.31
C ARG A 76 6.15 -15.49 8.30
N MET A 77 5.05 -15.39 9.04
CA MET A 77 4.96 -14.44 10.15
C MET A 77 6.05 -14.68 11.20
N ASP A 78 6.65 -13.60 11.70
CA ASP A 78 7.58 -13.67 12.83
C ASP A 78 6.84 -14.12 14.09
N LYS A 79 7.40 -15.13 14.75
CA LYS A 79 6.85 -15.71 15.97
C LYS A 79 6.82 -14.69 17.12
N GLY A 80 7.79 -13.79 17.15
CA GLY A 80 7.84 -12.71 18.14
C GLY A 80 6.68 -11.73 17.97
N CYS A 81 6.43 -11.29 16.74
CA CYS A 81 5.29 -10.43 16.38
C CYS A 81 3.94 -11.08 16.71
N LEU A 82 3.79 -12.38 16.43
CA LEU A 82 2.59 -13.14 16.76
C LEU A 82 2.30 -13.12 18.27
N GLY A 83 3.30 -13.44 19.10
CA GLY A 83 3.10 -13.43 20.56
C GLY A 83 2.70 -12.05 21.09
N HIS A 84 3.32 -10.97 20.59
CA HIS A 84 2.92 -9.61 20.97
C HIS A 84 1.51 -9.25 20.47
N ALA A 85 1.08 -9.76 19.31
CA ALA A 85 -0.28 -9.53 18.81
C ALA A 85 -1.33 -10.25 19.66
N VAL A 86 -1.06 -11.47 20.11
CA VAL A 86 -1.90 -12.19 21.08
C VAL A 86 -1.98 -11.41 22.39
N ALA A 87 -0.84 -11.01 22.95
CA ALA A 87 -0.78 -10.27 24.21
C ALA A 87 -1.51 -8.92 24.15
N ALA A 88 -1.52 -8.27 22.98
CA ALA A 88 -2.25 -7.03 22.74
C ALA A 88 -3.75 -7.22 22.49
N GLY A 89 -4.25 -8.47 22.42
CA GLY A 89 -5.64 -8.76 22.06
C GLY A 89 -5.96 -8.45 20.59
N ALA A 90 -4.95 -8.42 19.71
CA ALA A 90 -5.11 -8.15 18.28
C ALA A 90 -5.48 -9.38 17.46
N ILE A 91 -5.09 -10.56 17.94
CA ILE A 91 -5.43 -11.84 17.33
C ILE A 91 -5.86 -12.81 18.42
N GLU A 92 -6.65 -13.80 18.03
CA GLU A 92 -6.90 -14.97 18.86
C GLU A 92 -5.58 -15.70 19.15
N ALA A 93 -5.53 -16.40 20.29
CA ALA A 93 -4.43 -17.33 20.56
C ALA A 93 -4.38 -18.39 19.43
N PRO A 94 -3.27 -18.48 18.67
CA PRO A 94 -3.19 -19.42 17.56
C PRO A 94 -3.35 -20.85 18.03
N LYS A 95 -3.92 -21.69 17.17
CA LYS A 95 -4.08 -23.12 17.42
C LYS A 95 -3.30 -23.92 16.39
N ASP A 96 -2.81 -25.08 16.80
CA ASP A 96 -2.17 -25.99 15.87
C ASP A 96 -3.19 -26.56 14.87
N GLY A 97 -2.83 -26.52 13.59
CA GLY A 97 -3.57 -27.19 12.54
C GLY A 97 -3.34 -28.71 12.55
N PRO A 98 -3.90 -29.44 11.56
CA PRO A 98 -3.84 -30.91 11.50
C PRO A 98 -2.43 -31.51 11.49
N ARG A 99 -1.42 -30.73 11.09
CA ARG A 99 0.00 -31.13 11.01
C ARG A 99 0.82 -30.69 12.24
N GLY A 100 0.17 -30.32 13.35
CA GLY A 100 0.84 -29.98 14.61
C GLY A 100 1.64 -28.68 14.59
N HIS A 101 1.27 -27.73 13.74
CA HIS A 101 1.85 -26.39 13.71
C HIS A 101 0.79 -25.36 13.37
N VAL A 102 1.05 -24.10 13.70
CA VAL A 102 0.13 -22.99 13.41
C VAL A 102 0.07 -22.74 11.91
N VAL A 103 -1.14 -22.78 11.33
CA VAL A 103 -1.38 -22.57 9.89
C VAL A 103 -2.06 -21.24 9.60
N THR A 104 -2.92 -20.79 10.50
CA THR A 104 -3.68 -19.54 10.38
C THR A 104 -3.70 -18.79 11.71
N VAL A 105 -3.96 -17.49 11.65
CA VAL A 105 -4.26 -16.64 12.81
C VAL A 105 -5.52 -15.82 12.54
N THR A 106 -6.33 -15.61 13.56
CA THR A 106 -7.59 -14.87 13.44
C THR A 106 -7.44 -13.47 14.02
N LEU A 107 -7.66 -12.44 13.22
CA LEU A 107 -7.75 -11.05 13.70
C LEU A 107 -8.96 -10.87 14.61
N LEU A 108 -8.75 -10.23 15.76
CA LEU A 108 -9.84 -9.78 16.64
C LEU A 108 -10.25 -8.36 16.22
N GLN A 109 -11.51 -8.20 15.82
CA GLN A 109 -12.07 -6.93 15.32
C GLN A 109 -12.02 -5.75 16.33
N GLN A 110 -11.64 -5.99 17.60
CA GLN A 110 -11.86 -5.03 18.70
C GLN A 110 -10.76 -3.98 18.92
N LEU A 111 -9.66 -3.97 18.17
CA LEU A 111 -8.59 -2.97 18.37
C LEU A 111 -8.84 -1.60 17.71
N ASP A 112 -10.01 -1.39 17.09
CA ASP A 112 -10.27 -0.23 16.25
C ASP A 112 -10.99 0.95 16.94
N HIS A 113 -11.33 0.93 18.23
CA HIS A 113 -12.19 1.99 18.78
C HIS A 113 -11.61 3.41 18.92
N ARG A 114 -10.30 3.63 18.70
CA ARG A 114 -9.73 4.99 18.58
C ARG A 114 -9.21 5.35 17.18
N SER A 115 -8.99 4.35 16.32
CA SER A 115 -8.60 4.50 14.91
C SER A 115 -9.81 4.49 13.95
N ASN A 116 -10.99 4.03 14.41
CA ASN A 116 -12.15 3.81 13.54
C ASN A 116 -12.74 5.09 12.93
N GLU A 117 -12.74 6.23 13.61
CA GLU A 117 -13.41 7.42 13.06
C GLU A 117 -12.60 8.09 11.94
N GLU A 118 -11.28 8.25 12.11
CA GLU A 118 -10.41 8.74 11.04
C GLU A 118 -10.30 7.73 9.90
N ASP A 119 -10.18 6.43 10.20
CA ASP A 119 -10.13 5.39 9.16
C ASP A 119 -11.46 5.26 8.42
N SER A 120 -12.59 5.39 9.12
CA SER A 120 -13.93 5.42 8.51
C SER A 120 -14.11 6.67 7.65
N SER A 121 -13.71 7.84 8.14
CA SER A 121 -13.78 9.10 7.40
C SER A 121 -12.91 9.08 6.16
N LEU A 122 -11.67 8.61 6.25
CA LEU A 122 -10.78 8.46 5.11
C LEU A 122 -11.30 7.44 4.10
N ARG A 123 -11.80 6.28 4.55
CA ARG A 123 -12.40 5.26 3.66
C ARG A 123 -13.62 5.81 2.93
N LYS A 124 -14.50 6.52 3.64
CA LYS A 124 -15.65 7.18 3.05
C LYS A 124 -15.19 8.23 2.03
N PHE A 125 -14.29 9.12 2.43
CA PHE A 125 -13.73 10.15 1.56
C PHE A 125 -13.14 9.55 0.28
N LYS A 126 -12.33 8.47 0.37
CA LYS A 126 -11.77 7.79 -0.81
C LYS A 126 -12.83 7.16 -1.70
N ALA A 127 -13.89 6.59 -1.14
CA ALA A 127 -14.99 6.02 -1.91
C ALA A 127 -15.75 7.10 -2.69
N ASP A 128 -16.05 8.23 -2.02
CA ASP A 128 -16.72 9.38 -2.62
C ASP A 128 -15.81 10.05 -3.67
N TYR A 129 -14.52 10.19 -3.36
CA TYR A 129 -13.50 10.75 -4.26
C TYR A 129 -13.41 9.92 -5.54
N ARG A 130 -13.32 8.59 -5.40
CA ARG A 130 -13.33 7.66 -6.53
C ARG A 130 -14.58 7.82 -7.37
N THR A 131 -15.75 7.89 -6.73
CA THR A 131 -17.03 8.05 -7.43
C THR A 131 -17.05 9.35 -8.23
N TYR A 132 -16.60 10.44 -7.63
CA TYR A 132 -16.48 11.73 -8.29
C TYR A 132 -15.52 11.69 -9.48
N VAL A 133 -14.31 11.14 -9.31
CA VAL A 133 -13.32 11.07 -10.38
C VAL A 133 -13.82 10.20 -11.54
N LEU A 134 -14.39 9.04 -11.27
CA LEU A 134 -14.93 8.17 -12.33
C LEU A 134 -16.11 8.78 -13.08
N ALA A 135 -16.93 9.60 -12.40
CA ALA A 135 -18.05 10.29 -13.03
C ALA A 135 -17.62 11.46 -13.94
N ASN A 136 -16.53 12.15 -13.59
CA ASN A 136 -16.13 13.40 -14.27
C ASN A 136 -14.88 13.26 -15.14
N TYR A 137 -14.05 12.23 -14.95
CA TYR A 137 -12.76 12.05 -15.60
C TYR A 137 -12.62 10.63 -16.16
N ASN A 138 -13.33 10.35 -17.25
CA ASN A 138 -13.39 9.03 -17.91
C ASN A 138 -12.04 8.47 -18.43
N ARG A 139 -10.99 9.30 -18.48
CA ARG A 139 -9.64 8.89 -18.87
C ARG A 139 -8.85 8.26 -17.74
N PHE A 140 -9.33 8.34 -16.51
CA PHE A 140 -8.68 7.75 -15.34
C PHE A 140 -9.44 6.52 -14.87
N ASP A 141 -8.69 5.45 -14.63
CA ASP A 141 -9.14 4.31 -13.86
C ASP A 141 -8.64 4.47 -12.41
N VAL A 142 -9.58 4.47 -11.48
CA VAL A 142 -9.33 4.64 -10.06
C VAL A 142 -9.68 3.32 -9.36
N THR A 143 -8.66 2.64 -8.86
CA THR A 143 -8.85 1.37 -8.15
C THR A 143 -9.48 1.61 -6.78
N ARG A 144 -10.23 0.63 -6.28
CA ARG A 144 -10.80 0.69 -4.93
C ARG A 144 -9.67 0.63 -3.91
N GLN A 145 -9.58 1.63 -3.03
CA GLN A 145 -8.51 1.76 -2.04
C GLN A 145 -9.09 2.04 -0.66
N SER A 146 -9.02 1.04 0.22
CA SER A 146 -9.52 1.11 1.61
C SER A 146 -8.40 1.26 2.64
N GLY A 147 -7.13 1.24 2.20
CA GLY A 147 -5.96 1.41 3.07
C GLY A 147 -5.88 2.80 3.71
N GLY A 148 -5.20 2.88 4.85
CA GLY A 148 -5.04 4.10 5.66
C GLY A 148 -4.15 5.20 5.05
N ASP A 149 -3.57 4.96 3.87
CA ASP A 149 -2.76 5.95 3.18
C ASP A 149 -3.58 7.21 2.89
N LYS A 150 -3.07 8.39 3.23
CA LYS A 150 -3.70 9.68 2.86
C LYS A 150 -3.40 10.05 1.40
N ALA A 151 -3.66 9.11 0.50
CA ALA A 151 -3.45 9.22 -0.94
C ALA A 151 -4.44 8.35 -1.73
N CYS A 152 -4.68 8.74 -2.98
CA CYS A 152 -5.39 7.92 -3.95
C CYS A 152 -4.52 7.64 -5.18
N TYR A 153 -4.41 6.36 -5.55
CA TYR A 153 -3.70 5.90 -6.74
C TYR A 153 -4.68 5.75 -7.91
N PHE A 154 -4.26 6.11 -9.10
CA PHE A 154 -5.08 5.96 -10.30
C PHE A 154 -4.16 5.86 -11.52
N LYS A 155 -4.71 5.45 -12.65
CA LYS A 155 -3.96 5.32 -13.90
C LYS A 155 -4.73 5.98 -15.02
N ALA A 156 -4.05 6.56 -16.00
CA ALA A 156 -4.71 6.79 -17.27
C ALA A 156 -4.97 5.45 -17.95
N THR A 157 -6.05 5.33 -18.72
CA THR A 157 -6.48 4.08 -19.35
C THR A 157 -5.46 3.49 -20.33
N ASP A 158 -4.52 4.30 -20.81
CA ASP A 158 -3.46 3.96 -21.76
C ASP A 158 -2.06 3.83 -21.13
N PHE A 159 -1.96 3.90 -19.79
CA PHE A 159 -0.68 3.80 -19.10
C PHE A 159 -0.08 2.39 -19.19
N PRO A 160 1.23 2.27 -19.47
CA PRO A 160 1.90 0.99 -19.38
C PRO A 160 1.94 0.48 -17.94
N THR A 161 2.03 -0.84 -17.78
CA THR A 161 2.26 -1.47 -16.47
C THR A 161 3.49 -0.84 -15.80
N TYR A 162 3.43 -0.64 -14.48
CA TYR A 162 4.47 0.01 -13.66
C TYR A 162 4.61 1.54 -13.83
N MET A 163 3.63 2.19 -14.48
CA MET A 163 3.36 3.62 -14.31
C MET A 163 2.02 3.83 -13.61
N ARG A 164 1.94 4.82 -12.73
CA ARG A 164 0.70 5.22 -12.06
C ARG A 164 0.73 6.68 -11.62
N LEU A 165 -0.45 7.25 -11.41
CA LEU A 165 -0.63 8.56 -10.79
C LEU A 165 -1.01 8.38 -9.33
N VAL A 166 -0.55 9.30 -8.49
CA VAL A 166 -0.85 9.32 -7.06
C VAL A 166 -1.21 10.73 -6.65
N HIS A 167 -2.43 10.94 -6.16
CA HIS A 167 -2.80 12.18 -5.48
C HIS A 167 -2.60 11.98 -3.98
N SER A 168 -1.60 12.64 -3.41
CA SER A 168 -1.36 12.67 -1.97
C SER A 168 -2.16 13.81 -1.34
N PHE A 169 -3.15 13.46 -0.52
CA PHE A 169 -3.98 14.42 0.21
C PHE A 169 -3.17 15.12 1.30
N ALA A 170 -2.27 14.39 1.97
CA ALA A 170 -1.44 14.94 3.05
C ALA A 170 -0.37 15.91 2.55
N ARG A 171 0.14 15.72 1.32
CA ARG A 171 1.20 16.56 0.76
C ARG A 171 0.68 17.62 -0.22
N SER A 172 -0.60 17.56 -0.58
CA SER A 172 -1.22 18.39 -1.62
C SER A 172 -0.42 18.32 -2.93
N THR A 173 -0.19 17.10 -3.40
CA THR A 173 0.59 16.84 -4.60
C THR A 173 -0.02 15.76 -5.45
N VAL A 174 0.16 15.87 -6.76
CA VAL A 174 -0.02 14.75 -7.69
C VAL A 174 1.32 14.33 -8.23
N ALA A 175 1.55 13.02 -8.29
CA ALA A 175 2.79 12.45 -8.77
C ALA A 175 2.55 11.42 -9.87
N LEU A 176 3.32 11.49 -10.95
CA LEU A 176 3.52 10.38 -11.87
C LEU A 176 4.64 9.51 -11.31
N VAL A 177 4.32 8.28 -10.96
CA VAL A 177 5.23 7.29 -10.39
C VAL A 177 5.65 6.33 -11.50
N CYS A 178 6.96 6.27 -11.74
CA CYS A 178 7.60 5.33 -12.64
C CYS A 178 8.39 4.31 -11.82
N GLU A 179 8.08 3.02 -12.00
CA GLU A 179 8.68 1.92 -11.24
C GLU A 179 9.45 0.95 -12.14
N GLY A 180 10.36 0.17 -11.54
CA GLY A 180 11.13 -0.85 -12.24
C GLY A 180 11.90 -0.26 -13.42
N ARG A 181 11.78 -0.86 -14.60
CA ARG A 181 12.49 -0.41 -15.81
C ARG A 181 12.20 1.05 -16.19
N TRP A 182 11.02 1.57 -15.85
CA TRP A 182 10.65 2.94 -16.21
C TRP A 182 11.39 3.99 -15.41
N LYS A 183 11.95 3.63 -14.26
CA LYS A 183 12.71 4.56 -13.41
C LYS A 183 13.90 5.12 -14.17
N ASP A 184 14.71 4.24 -14.76
CA ASP A 184 15.94 4.65 -15.43
C ASP A 184 15.64 5.39 -16.74
N VAL A 185 14.62 4.93 -17.48
CA VAL A 185 14.14 5.63 -18.69
C VAL A 185 13.64 7.03 -18.34
N ALA A 186 12.86 7.19 -17.26
CA ALA A 186 12.35 8.48 -16.83
C ALA A 186 13.48 9.43 -16.43
N LEU A 187 14.46 8.97 -15.67
CA LEU A 187 15.62 9.78 -15.28
C LEU A 187 16.46 10.24 -16.47
N ALA A 188 16.55 9.42 -17.52
CA ALA A 188 17.27 9.77 -18.75
C ALA A 188 16.45 10.70 -19.67
N ALA A 189 15.15 10.48 -19.78
CA ALA A 189 14.29 11.18 -20.73
C ALA A 189 13.81 12.55 -20.24
N LEU A 190 13.68 12.74 -18.92
CA LEU A 190 13.01 13.90 -18.32
C LEU A 190 14.02 14.86 -17.71
N VAL A 191 14.80 15.51 -18.58
CA VAL A 191 15.89 16.42 -18.19
C VAL A 191 15.49 17.90 -18.17
N ASP A 192 14.47 18.28 -18.92
CA ASP A 192 13.98 19.65 -19.04
C ASP A 192 12.53 19.72 -18.56
N LEU A 193 12.36 20.03 -17.27
CA LEU A 193 11.07 20.11 -16.61
C LEU A 193 10.78 21.55 -16.19
N PRO A 194 9.52 22.01 -16.26
CA PRO A 194 9.16 23.32 -15.75
C PRO A 194 9.34 23.39 -14.23
N ASP A 195 9.57 24.59 -13.68
CA ASP A 195 9.78 24.81 -12.24
C ASP A 195 8.62 24.29 -11.35
N SER A 196 7.43 24.14 -11.92
CA SER A 196 6.25 23.60 -11.24
C SER A 196 6.29 22.08 -11.04
N VAL A 197 7.19 21.36 -11.73
CA VAL A 197 7.34 19.91 -11.68
C VAL A 197 8.74 19.57 -11.19
N ARG A 198 8.82 18.70 -10.18
CA ARG A 198 10.10 18.24 -9.62
C ARG A 198 10.22 16.73 -9.63
N ILE A 199 11.45 16.24 -9.66
CA ILE A 199 11.75 14.80 -9.54
C ILE A 199 12.08 14.46 -8.09
N GLU A 200 11.33 13.53 -7.49
CA GLU A 200 11.69 12.86 -6.24
C GLU A 200 12.24 11.46 -6.56
N ARG A 201 13.42 11.13 -6.04
CA ARG A 201 14.09 9.84 -6.27
C ARG A 201 13.90 8.94 -5.06
N HIS A 202 13.48 7.71 -5.31
CA HIS A 202 13.36 6.65 -4.32
C HIS A 202 14.11 5.40 -4.79
N ASP A 203 14.30 4.42 -3.89
CA ASP A 203 15.10 3.23 -4.18
C ASP A 203 14.60 2.45 -5.40
N LYS A 204 13.27 2.27 -5.49
CA LYS A 204 12.63 1.48 -6.57
C LYS A 204 11.80 2.29 -7.55
N THR A 205 11.59 3.58 -7.27
CA THR A 205 10.70 4.44 -8.05
C THR A 205 11.30 5.82 -8.28
N VAL A 206 10.79 6.53 -9.29
CA VAL A 206 10.98 7.96 -9.46
C VAL A 206 9.63 8.63 -9.62
N HIS A 207 9.44 9.74 -8.92
CA HIS A 207 8.17 10.47 -8.91
C HIS A 207 8.36 11.83 -9.57
N LEU A 208 7.55 12.13 -10.57
CA LEU A 208 7.40 13.49 -11.11
C LEU A 208 6.26 14.15 -10.35
N VAL A 209 6.59 15.09 -9.49
CA VAL A 209 5.67 15.66 -8.51
C VAL A 209 5.31 17.08 -8.88
N THR A 210 4.02 17.38 -8.90
CA THR A 210 3.47 18.73 -9.00
C THR A 210 2.58 19.03 -7.81
N ARG A 211 2.48 20.31 -7.43
CA ARG A 211 1.64 20.76 -6.31
C ARG A 211 0.19 20.95 -6.75
N THR A 212 -0.72 20.72 -5.82
CA THR A 212 -2.16 20.90 -6.00
C THR A 212 -2.74 21.69 -4.84
N LEU A 213 -4.03 22.01 -4.93
CA LEU A 213 -4.77 22.56 -3.81
C LEU A 213 -4.90 21.50 -2.69
N PRO A 214 -4.93 21.92 -1.42
CA PRO A 214 -5.13 21.01 -0.30
C PRO A 214 -6.52 20.39 -0.33
N VAL A 215 -6.60 19.17 0.18
CA VAL A 215 -7.83 18.41 0.37
C VAL A 215 -7.94 18.02 1.82
N ASP A 216 -9.05 18.39 2.45
CA ASP A 216 -9.42 17.96 3.79
C ASP A 216 -10.21 16.65 3.74
N ILE A 217 -9.56 15.57 4.17
CA ILE A 217 -10.15 14.23 4.20
C ILE A 217 -11.31 14.10 5.21
N ALA A 218 -11.47 15.05 6.14
CA ALA A 218 -12.59 15.08 7.08
C ALA A 218 -13.83 15.78 6.49
N SER A 219 -13.67 16.53 5.40
CA SER A 219 -14.74 17.24 4.73
C SER A 219 -15.33 16.43 3.56
N PRO A 220 -16.63 16.58 3.24
CA PRO A 220 -17.24 15.92 2.07
C PRO A 220 -16.54 16.27 0.76
N VAL A 221 -16.66 15.38 -0.23
CA VAL A 221 -16.08 15.57 -1.58
C VAL A 221 -16.80 16.69 -2.33
N GLU A 222 -18.10 16.84 -2.11
CA GLU A 222 -18.95 17.83 -2.76
C GLU A 222 -18.54 19.27 -2.45
N THR A 223 -17.98 19.51 -1.26
CA THR A 223 -17.51 20.84 -0.84
C THR A 223 -16.10 21.16 -1.33
N GLN A 224 -15.42 20.20 -1.97
CA GLN A 224 -14.00 20.29 -2.33
C GLN A 224 -13.74 20.01 -3.81
N ARG A 225 -14.77 20.09 -4.66
CA ARG A 225 -14.70 19.79 -6.09
C ARG A 225 -13.59 20.57 -6.79
N ASP A 226 -13.45 21.86 -6.53
CA ASP A 226 -12.40 22.70 -7.13
C ASP A 226 -10.98 22.20 -6.81
N ALA A 227 -10.74 21.74 -5.58
CA ALA A 227 -9.44 21.19 -5.18
C ALA A 227 -9.17 19.84 -5.85
N ILE A 228 -10.19 18.99 -5.95
CA ILE A 228 -10.12 17.70 -6.62
C ILE A 228 -9.90 17.90 -8.13
N ASP A 229 -10.61 18.85 -8.74
CA ASP A 229 -10.48 19.19 -10.15
C ASP A 229 -9.09 19.75 -10.45
N ALA A 230 -8.56 20.64 -9.61
CA ALA A 230 -7.18 21.11 -9.73
C ALA A 230 -6.17 19.95 -9.67
N ALA A 231 -6.41 18.95 -8.81
CA ALA A 231 -5.58 17.76 -8.76
C ALA A 231 -5.72 16.88 -10.02
N MET A 232 -6.92 16.74 -10.58
CA MET A 232 -7.11 16.00 -11.83
C MET A 232 -6.50 16.72 -13.03
N GLN A 233 -6.55 18.06 -13.09
CA GLN A 233 -5.85 18.84 -14.11
C GLN A 233 -4.33 18.71 -13.98
N ALA A 234 -3.81 18.71 -12.75
CA ALA A 234 -2.41 18.43 -12.48
C ALA A 234 -2.02 17.00 -12.90
N ALA A 235 -2.91 16.02 -12.73
CA ALA A 235 -2.68 14.67 -13.23
C ALA A 235 -2.66 14.62 -14.75
N VAL A 236 -3.56 15.36 -15.42
CA VAL A 236 -3.59 15.48 -16.88
C VAL A 236 -2.32 16.13 -17.41
N SER A 237 -1.80 17.16 -16.75
CA SER A 237 -0.56 17.83 -17.17
C SER A 237 0.69 16.96 -17.03
N LEU A 238 0.62 15.88 -16.24
CA LEU A 238 1.70 14.90 -16.14
C LEU A 238 1.68 13.80 -17.22
N LEU A 239 0.55 13.62 -17.94
CA LEU A 239 0.41 12.58 -18.96
C LEU A 239 1.43 12.70 -20.11
N PRO A 240 1.76 13.89 -20.63
CA PRO A 240 2.78 14.03 -21.66
C PRO A 240 4.16 13.49 -21.24
N TYR A 241 4.52 13.56 -19.96
CA TYR A 241 5.78 13.00 -19.47
C TYR A 241 5.76 11.48 -19.44
N ALA A 242 4.63 10.86 -19.12
CA ALA A 242 4.48 9.40 -19.23
C ALA A 242 4.68 8.95 -20.68
N GLU A 243 4.15 9.70 -21.64
CA GLU A 243 4.33 9.42 -23.08
C GLU A 243 5.78 9.59 -23.54
N GLN A 244 6.45 10.65 -23.06
CA GLN A 244 7.87 10.88 -23.32
C GLN A 244 8.73 9.73 -22.80
N VAL A 245 8.45 9.24 -21.58
CA VAL A 245 9.14 8.07 -21.00
C VAL A 245 8.86 6.81 -21.84
N ARG A 246 7.60 6.60 -22.25
CA ARG A 246 7.22 5.46 -23.10
C ARG A 246 7.96 5.46 -24.43
N THR A 247 8.02 6.62 -25.10
CA THR A 247 8.69 6.80 -26.39
C THR A 247 10.19 6.57 -26.27
N ALA A 248 10.83 7.11 -25.22
CA ALA A 248 12.25 6.91 -24.96
C ALA A 248 12.59 5.42 -24.74
N SER A 249 11.74 4.65 -24.05
CA SER A 249 11.95 3.21 -23.87
C SER A 249 11.91 2.43 -25.19
N ASN A 250 11.04 2.82 -26.12
CA ASN A 250 10.94 2.17 -27.42
C ASN A 250 12.18 2.44 -28.29
N GLN A 251 12.84 3.57 -28.10
CA GLN A 251 14.09 3.91 -28.81
C GLN A 251 15.32 3.21 -28.23
N GLN A 252 15.25 2.73 -26.99
CA GLN A 252 16.34 2.03 -26.30
C GLN A 252 16.30 0.51 -26.48
N SER A 253 15.27 -0.03 -27.14
CA SER A 253 15.14 -1.47 -27.43
C SER A 253 15.62 -1.75 -28.86
N PRO A 254 16.84 -2.29 -29.07
CA PRO A 254 17.32 -2.70 -30.39
C PRO A 254 16.57 -3.92 -30.94
#